data_AF-A0A542BC20-F1
#
_entry.id   AF-A0A542BC20-F1
#
_cell.length_a   1.000
_cell.length_b   1.000
_cell.length_c   1.000
_cell.angle_alpha   90.00
_cell.angle_beta   90.00
_cell.angle_gamma   90.00
#
_symmetry.space_group_name_H-M   'P 1'
#
loop_
_entity.id
_entity.type
_entity.pdbx_description
1 polymer ?
#
loop_
_entity_poly.entity_id
_entity_poly.type
_entity_poly.pdbx_seq_one_letter_code
_entity_poly.pdbx_strand_id
1 'polypeptide(L)'
;MRPSRNELLFVALGAALGAVVAYGVKAGFVAPDGALPPFAIVLLGLGFVELLVGYATGRSPGTLVGMPARFLAFVVGVCVVLLGGKFA
;
A
#
# COMPACT_ATOMS: atom_id res chain seq x y z
N MET A 1 21.94 -2.48 3.86
CA MET A 1 21.56 -3.03 2.54
C MET A 1 20.95 -1.90 1.72
N ARG A 2 21.33 -1.72 0.45
CA ARG A 2 20.73 -0.70 -0.41
C ARG A 2 19.43 -1.28 -1.01
N PRO A 3 18.28 -0.60 -0.90
CA PRO A 3 17.05 -1.09 -1.51
C PRO A 3 17.20 -1.16 -3.03
N SER A 4 16.74 -2.26 -3.62
CA SER A 4 16.68 -2.41 -5.07
C SER A 4 15.66 -1.44 -5.66
N ARG A 5 15.79 -1.14 -6.95
CA ARG A 5 14.85 -0.24 -7.65
C ARG A 5 13.40 -0.71 -7.54
N ASN A 6 13.17 -2.03 -7.59
CA ASN A 6 11.83 -2.60 -7.49
C ASN A 6 11.23 -2.42 -6.09
N GLU A 7 12.04 -2.57 -5.05
CA GLU A 7 11.62 -2.32 -3.66
C GLU A 7 11.26 -0.85 -3.44
N LEU A 8 12.06 0.07 -4.00
CA LEU A 8 11.78 1.50 -3.95
C LEU A 8 10.49 1.88 -4.68
N LEU A 9 10.25 1.30 -5.86
CA LEU A 9 9.00 1.49 -6.60
C LEU A 9 7.80 0.92 -5.84
N PHE A 10 7.95 -0.23 -5.19
CA PHE A 10 6.88 -0.84 -4.39
C PHE A 10 6.53 0.02 -3.16
N VAL A 11 7.54 0.62 -2.52
CA VAL A 11 7.34 1.57 -1.41
C VAL A 11 6.64 2.84 -1.88
N ALA A 12 7.06 3.40 -3.01
CA ALA A 12 6.39 4.55 -3.62
C ALA A 12 4.93 4.23 -3.97
N LEU A 13 4.66 3.01 -4.45
CA LEU A 13 3.31 2.53 -4.71
C LEU A 13 2.48 2.42 -3.43
N GLY A 14 3.07 1.98 -2.31
CA GLY A 14 2.43 2.02 -0.99
C GLY A 14 2.02 3.43 -0.57
N ALA A 15 2.90 4.43 -0.79
CA ALA A 15 2.57 5.83 -0.54
C ALA A 15 1.40 6.33 -1.42
N ALA A 16 1.45 6.02 -2.72
CA ALA A 16 0.39 6.40 -3.66
C ALA A 16 -0.96 5.76 -3.28
N LEU A 17 -0.94 4.47 -2.92
CA LEU A 17 -2.12 3.75 -2.45
C LEU A 17 -2.69 4.38 -1.18
N GLY A 18 -1.82 4.75 -0.23
CA GLY A 18 -2.22 5.47 0.98
C GLY A 18 -2.89 6.82 0.67
N ALA A 19 -2.38 7.56 -0.32
CA ALA A 19 -2.97 8.82 -0.75
C ALA A 19 -4.36 8.63 -1.38
N VAL A 20 -4.53 7.60 -2.22
CA VAL A 20 -5.83 7.24 -2.82
C VAL A 20 -6.85 6.87 -1.74
N VAL A 21 -6.44 6.06 -0.75
CA VAL A 21 -7.32 5.68 0.36
C VAL A 21 -7.68 6.89 1.23
N ALA A 22 -6.71 7.77 1.54
CA ALA A 22 -6.99 9.01 2.27
C ALA A 22 -8.02 9.89 1.54
N TYR A 23 -7.88 10.02 0.22
CA TYR A 23 -8.87 10.73 -0.59
C TYR A 23 -10.24 10.06 -0.54
N GLY A 24 -10.30 8.72 -0.62
CA GLY A 24 -11.53 7.96 -0.47
C GLY A 24 -12.23 8.16 0.88
N VAL A 25 -11.46 8.25 1.97
CA VAL A 25 -11.98 8.61 3.30
C VAL A 25 -12.54 10.03 3.28
N LYS A 26 -11.78 11.00 2.76
CA LYS A 26 -12.21 12.41 2.70
C LYS A 26 -13.47 12.62 1.86
N ALA A 27 -13.60 11.87 0.76
CA ALA A 27 -14.78 11.92 -0.12
C ALA A 27 -15.99 11.15 0.43
N GLY A 28 -15.87 10.48 1.58
CA GLY A 28 -16.95 9.70 2.18
C GLY A 28 -17.18 8.33 1.54
N PHE A 29 -16.31 7.88 0.63
CA PHE A 29 -16.38 6.54 0.03
C PHE A 29 -15.88 5.43 0.97
N VAL A 30 -15.04 5.78 1.95
CA VAL A 30 -14.48 4.86 2.93
C VAL A 30 -14.85 5.32 4.33
N ALA A 31 -15.65 4.52 5.03
CA ALA A 31 -15.98 4.76 6.43
C ALA A 31 -14.76 4.44 7.31
N PRO A 32 -14.28 5.38 8.16
CA PRO A 32 -13.16 5.13 9.08
C PRO A 32 -13.40 3.94 10.02
N ASP A 33 -14.64 3.81 10.49
CA ASP A 33 -15.10 2.78 11.44
C ASP A 33 -15.93 1.67 10.75
N GLY A 34 -15.79 1.56 9.43
CA GLY A 34 -16.47 0.52 8.65
C GLY A 34 -15.88 -0.87 8.87
N ALA A 35 -16.54 -1.89 8.34
CA ALA A 35 -16.08 -3.28 8.40
C ALA A 35 -14.68 -3.49 7.79
N LEU A 36 -14.28 -2.60 6.87
CA LEU A 36 -12.95 -2.60 6.25
C LEU A 36 -12.26 -1.25 6.54
N PRO A 37 -11.42 -1.18 7.59
CA PRO A 37 -10.78 0.07 7.95
C PRO A 37 -9.76 0.51 6.90
N PRO A 38 -9.44 1.82 6.80
CA PRO A 38 -8.56 2.36 5.76
C PRO A 38 -7.21 1.66 5.62
N PHE A 39 -6.56 1.27 6.74
CA PHE A 39 -5.28 0.56 6.70
C PHE A 39 -5.41 -0.85 6.09
N ALA A 40 -6.54 -1.53 6.28
CA ALA A 40 -6.78 -2.85 5.70
C ALA A 40 -6.92 -2.76 4.18
N ILE A 41 -7.50 -1.67 3.66
CA ILE A 41 -7.55 -1.38 2.22
C ILE A 41 -6.14 -1.20 1.67
N VAL A 42 -5.26 -0.49 2.40
CA VAL A 42 -3.85 -0.34 2.00
C VAL A 42 -3.14 -1.70 1.96
N LEU A 43 -3.33 -2.54 2.98
CA LEU A 43 -2.73 -3.88 3.04
C LEU A 43 -3.21 -4.75 1.87
N LEU A 44 -4.52 -4.77 1.62
CA LEU A 44 -5.12 -5.53 0.53
C LEU A 44 -4.63 -5.03 -0.83
N GLY A 45 -4.60 -3.72 -1.06
CA GLY A 45 -4.14 -3.14 -2.32
C GLY A 45 -2.67 -3.47 -2.61
N LEU A 46 -1.79 -3.40 -1.59
CA LEU A 46 -0.39 -3.84 -1.75
C LEU A 46 -0.28 -5.33 -2.09
N GLY A 47 -1.05 -6.19 -1.41
CA GLY A 47 -1.11 -7.61 -1.71
C GLY A 47 -1.61 -7.90 -3.13
N PHE A 48 -2.66 -7.20 -3.56
CA PHE A 48 -3.20 -7.31 -4.92
C PHE A 48 -2.18 -6.89 -5.98
N VAL A 49 -1.46 -5.80 -5.77
CA VAL A 49 -0.43 -5.35 -6.71
C VAL A 49 0.68 -6.39 -6.81
N GLU A 50 1.11 -6.99 -5.71
CA GLU A 50 2.11 -8.04 -5.75
C GLU A 50 1.62 -9.30 -6.47
N LEU A 51 0.35 -9.70 -6.30
CA LEU A 51 -0.26 -10.79 -7.05
C LEU A 51 -0.32 -10.49 -8.55
N LEU A 52 -0.77 -9.29 -8.94
CA LEU A 52 -0.88 -8.87 -10.33
C LEU A 52 0.49 -8.81 -11.02
N VAL A 53 1.49 -8.21 -10.35
CA VAL A 53 2.86 -8.12 -10.89
C VAL A 53 3.52 -9.50 -10.91
N GLY A 54 3.30 -10.33 -9.89
CA GLY A 54 3.77 -11.73 -9.86
C GLY A 54 3.23 -12.52 -11.04
N TYR A 55 1.92 -12.44 -11.26
CA TYR A 55 1.25 -13.07 -12.38
C TYR A 55 1.78 -12.57 -13.73
N ALA A 56 1.87 -11.25 -13.94
CA ALA A 56 2.37 -10.67 -15.19
C ALA A 56 3.84 -10.98 -15.49
N THR A 57 4.66 -11.18 -14.46
CA THR A 57 6.09 -11.49 -14.61
C THR A 57 6.41 -12.98 -14.54
N GLY A 58 5.40 -13.84 -14.36
CA GLY A 58 5.57 -15.28 -14.20
C GLY A 58 6.37 -15.66 -12.95
N ARG A 59 6.44 -14.78 -11.95
CA ARG A 59 7.17 -14.99 -10.69
C ARG A 59 6.19 -15.33 -9.57
N SER A 60 6.60 -16.24 -8.70
CA SER A 60 5.82 -16.59 -7.52
C SER A 60 5.56 -15.36 -6.64
N PRO A 61 4.33 -15.19 -6.12
CA PRO A 61 4.07 -14.23 -5.04
C PRO A 61 5.05 -14.50 -3.90
N GLY A 62 5.63 -13.46 -3.30
CA GLY A 62 6.64 -13.67 -2.26
C GLY A 62 8.08 -13.39 -2.72
N THR A 63 8.38 -13.44 -4.01
CA THR A 63 9.77 -13.34 -4.51
C THR A 63 10.13 -12.00 -5.18
N LEU A 64 9.15 -11.13 -5.44
CA LEU A 64 9.38 -9.87 -6.16
C LEU A 64 9.98 -8.77 -5.28
N VAL A 65 9.59 -8.72 -4.01
CA VAL A 65 9.95 -7.69 -3.05
C VAL A 65 10.36 -8.38 -1.75
N GLY A 66 11.49 -7.99 -1.18
CA GLY A 66 11.90 -8.52 0.12
C GLY A 66 10.88 -8.16 1.21
N MET A 67 10.70 -9.04 2.19
CA MET A 67 9.83 -8.76 3.36
C MET A 67 10.07 -7.38 3.98
N PRO A 68 11.32 -6.89 4.17
CA PRO A 68 11.56 -5.56 4.72
C PRO A 68 10.93 -4.42 3.90
N ALA A 69 10.99 -4.51 2.57
CA ALA A 69 10.42 -3.50 1.69
C ALA A 69 8.89 -3.56 1.64
N ARG A 70 8.29 -4.75 1.80
CA ARG A 70 6.83 -4.89 1.96
C ARG A 70 6.33 -4.20 3.22
N PHE A 71 7.00 -4.44 4.34
CA PHE A 71 6.69 -3.77 5.60
C PHE A 71 6.85 -2.25 5.46
N LEU A 72 7.93 -1.79 4.84
CA LEU A 72 8.16 -0.37 4.61
C LEU A 72 7.05 0.25 3.74
N ALA A 73 6.65 -0.41 2.65
CA ALA A 73 5.58 0.07 1.77
C ALA A 73 4.24 0.19 2.52
N PHE A 74 3.91 -0.79 3.34
CA PHE A 74 2.71 -0.77 4.17
C PHE A 74 2.76 0.35 5.22
N VAL A 75 3.85 0.45 5.98
CA VAL A 75 4.02 1.51 7.00
C VAL A 75 3.92 2.89 6.38
N VAL A 76 4.60 3.11 5.24
CA VAL A 76 4.53 4.39 4.51
C VAL A 76 3.10 4.66 4.04
N GLY A 77 2.42 3.68 3.45
CA GLY A 77 1.03 3.83 3.02
C GLY A 77 0.09 4.20 4.17
N VAL A 78 0.20 3.52 5.32
CA VAL A 78 -0.61 3.84 6.51
C VAL A 78 -0.28 5.23 7.05
N CYS A 79 0.99 5.61 7.12
CA CYS A 79 1.39 6.97 7.51
C CYS A 79 0.74 8.02 6.61
N VAL A 80 0.71 7.80 5.29
CA VAL A 80 0.05 8.70 4.34
C VAL A 80 -1.47 8.75 4.58
N VAL A 81 -2.12 7.62 4.84
CA VAL A 81 -3.55 7.58 5.19
C VAL A 81 -3.82 8.41 6.46
N LEU A 82 -3.02 8.21 7.50
CA LEU A 82 -3.19 8.90 8.78
C LEU A 82 -2.91 10.41 8.66
N LEU A 83 -1.90 10.79 7.88
CA LEU A 83 -1.63 12.19 7.54
C LEU A 83 -2.82 12.79 6.79
N GLY A 84 -3.30 12.11 5.76
CA GLY A 84 -4.46 12.55 4.98
C GLY A 84 -5.73 12.68 5.83
N GLY A 85 -5.96 11.79 6.79
CA GLY A 85 -7.08 11.87 7.73
C GLY A 85 -6.94 12.98 8.79
N LYS A 86 -5.72 13.38 9.16
CA LYS A 86 -5.46 14.52 10.05
C LYS A 86 -5.61 15.89 9.38
N PHE A 87 -5.38 15.96 8.07
CA PHE A 87 -5.53 17.17 7.26
C PHE A 87 -6.83 17.19 6.42
N ALA A 88 -7.72 16.22 6.62
CA ALA A 88 -8.99 16.09 5.89
C ALA A 88 -10.05 17.04 6.41
#